data_AF-A0A178ZJK5-F1
#
_entry.id   AF-A0A178ZJK5-F1
#
_cell.length_a   1.000
_cell.length_b   1.000
_cell.length_c   1.000
_cell.angle_alpha   90.00
_cell.angle_beta   90.00
_cell.angle_gamma   90.00
#
_symmetry.space_group_name_H-M   'P 1'
#
loop_
_entity.id
_entity.type
_entity.pdbx_description
1 polymer ?
#
loop_
_entity_poly.entity_id
_entity_poly.type
_entity_poly.pdbx_seq_one_letter_code
_entity_poly.pdbx_strand_id
1 'polypeptide(L)'
;MATQTQVTSSRLKALGAAADINQNANLAKFTEPSPEEDYQNAVQQIENKLDKMEVIDALFIVNLGSNHPGLLIDARSPGRASMSKITDRQQENLASSAADLYVRPHMIQRFVDGVMDARYALNWGHIFAVGATRVAIKFVDVLTGFEAIHPRLDRTIVDQLPRPTEDVGQVQQDLKRWGYGFVKNALSPGELQKLHKRLMDQARGEAEAGVGFFDGGENMPNQRLWCLHNKGQEFIDLLDHNKVLKQFLPPHLGDDAILFSYTANIARPGNSPMYLHTDQLTASPS
;
A
#
# COMPACT_ATOMS: atom_id res chain seq x y z
N MET A 1 21.41 -27.37 28.19
CA MET A 1 21.54 -27.06 26.75
C MET A 1 20.18 -26.59 26.28
N ALA A 2 20.01 -25.28 26.09
CA ALA A 2 18.73 -24.70 25.68
C ALA A 2 18.55 -24.94 24.18
N THR A 3 17.55 -25.73 23.84
CA THR A 3 17.11 -25.98 22.47
C THR A 3 16.75 -24.64 21.84
N GLN A 4 17.53 -24.18 20.85
CA GLN A 4 17.24 -22.95 20.12
C GLN A 4 15.93 -23.13 19.34
N THR A 5 14.93 -22.36 19.73
CA THR A 5 13.56 -22.39 19.23
C THR A 5 13.49 -21.80 17.82
N GLN A 6 13.61 -22.65 16.79
CA GLN A 6 13.31 -22.28 15.41
C GLN A 6 11.81 -22.45 15.13
N VAL A 7 11.00 -21.49 15.55
CA VAL A 7 9.61 -21.40 15.10
C VAL A 7 9.39 -19.97 14.67
N THR A 8 9.25 -19.75 13.35
CA THR A 8 8.62 -18.59 12.63
C THR A 8 9.13 -18.43 11.19
N SER A 9 10.30 -18.99 10.86
CA SER A 9 10.93 -18.87 9.52
C SER A 9 10.28 -19.72 8.42
N SER A 10 9.65 -20.86 8.75
CA SER A 10 9.17 -21.83 7.76
C SER A 10 7.98 -21.33 6.92
N ARG A 11 7.02 -20.63 7.54
CA ARG A 11 5.83 -20.09 6.83
C ARG A 11 6.19 -18.92 5.91
N LEU A 12 7.09 -18.04 6.36
CA LEU A 12 7.61 -16.94 5.55
C LEU A 12 8.42 -17.46 4.34
N LYS A 13 9.25 -18.51 4.54
CA LYS A 13 9.97 -19.20 3.46
C LYS A 13 9.03 -19.89 2.47
N ALA A 14 7.93 -20.48 2.94
CA ALA A 14 6.93 -21.15 2.09
C ALA A 14 6.16 -20.18 1.17
N LEU A 15 6.14 -18.89 1.48
CA LEU A 15 5.43 -17.84 0.73
C LEU A 15 6.36 -16.87 -0.01
N GLY A 16 7.69 -17.04 0.12
CA GLY A 16 8.68 -16.02 -0.19
C GLY A 16 8.68 -15.47 -1.63
N ALA A 17 8.25 -16.24 -2.62
CA ALA A 17 8.12 -15.75 -4.00
C ALA A 17 6.70 -15.23 -4.34
N ALA A 18 5.66 -15.77 -3.71
CA ALA A 18 4.27 -15.45 -4.04
C ALA A 18 3.73 -14.21 -3.30
N ALA A 19 4.35 -13.85 -2.17
CA ALA A 19 3.85 -12.80 -1.30
C ALA A 19 4.63 -11.47 -1.40
N ASP A 20 5.78 -11.44 -2.10
CA ASP A 20 6.51 -10.22 -2.49
C ASP A 20 6.26 -9.90 -3.98
N ILE A 21 4.97 -9.73 -4.32
CA ILE A 21 4.47 -9.54 -5.69
C ILE A 21 5.11 -8.32 -6.39
N ASN A 22 5.61 -7.35 -5.61
CA ASN A 22 6.20 -6.10 -6.11
C ASN A 22 7.73 -6.01 -5.93
N GLN A 23 8.40 -7.04 -5.38
CA GLN A 23 9.83 -7.02 -5.04
C GLN A 23 10.28 -5.84 -4.15
N ASN A 24 9.34 -5.22 -3.42
CA ASN A 24 9.60 -4.04 -2.61
C ASN A 24 10.06 -4.40 -1.19
N ALA A 25 9.81 -5.64 -0.74
CA ALA A 25 10.17 -6.08 0.60
C ALA A 25 11.37 -7.02 0.54
N ASN A 26 12.54 -6.59 1.04
CA ASN A 26 13.63 -7.52 1.35
C ASN A 26 13.17 -8.49 2.46
N LEU A 27 12.48 -9.57 2.10
CA LEU A 27 11.87 -10.52 3.04
C LEU A 27 12.89 -11.18 3.96
N ALA A 28 14.14 -11.33 3.49
CA ALA A 28 15.23 -11.91 4.28
C ALA A 28 15.45 -11.12 5.57
N LYS A 29 15.25 -9.79 5.56
CA LYS A 29 15.46 -8.94 6.73
C LYS A 29 14.59 -9.32 7.92
N PHE A 30 13.39 -9.88 7.68
CA PHE A 30 12.48 -10.31 8.76
C PHE A 30 12.89 -11.64 9.40
N THR A 31 13.81 -12.37 8.76
CA THR A 31 14.39 -13.60 9.29
C THR A 31 15.73 -13.39 9.98
N GLU A 32 16.21 -12.15 10.03
CA GLU A 32 17.44 -11.82 10.75
C GLU A 32 17.21 -11.86 12.27
N PRO A 33 18.24 -12.26 13.04
CA PRO A 33 18.19 -12.15 14.49
C PRO A 33 18.12 -10.67 14.90
N SER A 34 17.48 -10.40 16.04
CA SER A 34 17.41 -9.07 16.64
C SER A 34 17.99 -9.08 18.06
N PRO A 35 18.59 -7.97 18.53
CA PRO A 35 19.06 -7.85 19.91
C PRO A 35 17.94 -8.12 20.92
N GLU A 36 18.30 -8.67 22.08
CA GLU A 36 17.34 -8.94 23.17
C GLU A 36 16.69 -7.64 23.68
N GLU A 37 17.48 -6.58 23.85
CA GLU A 37 16.99 -5.27 24.31
C GLU A 37 15.92 -4.69 23.38
N ASP A 38 16.18 -4.71 22.07
CA ASP A 38 15.24 -4.24 21.06
C ASP A 38 13.93 -5.05 21.10
N TYR A 39 14.03 -6.37 21.24
CA TYR A 39 12.87 -7.25 21.37
C TYR A 39 12.04 -6.93 22.62
N GLN A 40 12.68 -6.80 23.78
CA GLN A 40 11.99 -6.50 25.04
C GLN A 40 11.34 -5.11 25.01
N ASN A 41 12.00 -4.10 24.43
CA ASN A 41 11.41 -2.78 24.25
C ASN A 41 10.16 -2.85 23.34
N ALA A 42 10.26 -3.53 22.20
CA ALA A 42 9.13 -3.72 21.29
C ALA A 42 7.95 -4.45 21.97
N VAL A 43 8.22 -5.51 22.75
CA VAL A 43 7.22 -6.23 23.54
C VAL A 43 6.52 -5.28 24.52
N GLN A 44 7.28 -4.51 25.30
CA GLN A 44 6.73 -3.56 26.27
C GLN A 44 5.84 -2.50 25.59
N GLN A 45 6.23 -2.02 24.42
CA GLN A 45 5.45 -1.03 23.66
C GLN A 45 4.14 -1.59 23.13
N ILE A 46 4.15 -2.83 22.66
CA ILE A 46 2.95 -3.54 22.24
C ILE A 46 2.03 -3.77 23.45
N GLU A 47 2.58 -4.19 24.60
CA GLU A 47 1.83 -4.37 25.86
C GLU A 47 1.12 -3.09 26.29
N ASN A 48 1.81 -1.95 26.22
CA ASN A 48 1.28 -0.64 26.61
C ASN A 48 0.11 -0.16 25.73
N LYS A 49 -0.21 -0.85 24.63
CA LYS A 49 -1.28 -0.50 23.70
C LYS A 49 -2.36 -1.57 23.61
N LEU A 50 -2.28 -2.66 24.40
CA LEU A 50 -3.23 -3.77 24.34
C LEU A 50 -4.67 -3.33 24.60
N ASP A 51 -4.88 -2.38 25.51
CA ASP A 51 -6.19 -1.80 25.83
C ASP A 51 -6.89 -1.18 24.60
N LYS A 52 -6.13 -0.76 23.59
CA LYS A 52 -6.63 -0.16 22.34
C LYS A 52 -6.78 -1.16 21.20
N MET A 53 -6.35 -2.41 21.36
CA MET A 53 -6.30 -3.38 20.26
C MET A 53 -7.65 -4.00 19.90
N GLU A 54 -8.72 -3.79 20.68
CA GLU A 54 -10.05 -4.34 20.38
C GLU A 54 -10.56 -3.99 18.97
N VAL A 55 -10.16 -2.83 18.44
CA VAL A 55 -10.53 -2.39 17.09
C VAL A 55 -10.01 -3.31 15.99
N ILE A 56 -8.96 -4.10 16.27
CA ILE A 56 -8.37 -5.06 15.33
C ILE A 56 -9.33 -6.21 15.07
N ASP A 57 -10.04 -6.68 16.11
CA ASP A 57 -11.03 -7.78 16.06
C ASP A 57 -10.45 -9.05 15.38
N ALA A 58 -9.31 -9.52 15.88
CA ALA A 58 -8.61 -10.68 15.34
C ALA A 58 -7.73 -11.39 16.38
N LEU A 59 -7.48 -12.67 16.14
CA LEU A 59 -6.35 -13.42 16.71
C LEU A 59 -5.21 -13.40 15.69
N PHE A 60 -4.02 -12.95 16.06
CA PHE A 60 -2.91 -12.80 15.12
C PHE A 60 -1.55 -12.91 15.80
N ILE A 61 -0.51 -13.04 14.97
CA ILE A 61 0.87 -13.24 15.43
C ILE A 61 1.73 -12.05 15.07
N VAL A 62 2.62 -11.63 15.95
CA VAL A 62 3.67 -10.63 15.68
C VAL A 62 5.05 -11.27 15.86
N ASN A 63 5.83 -11.28 14.79
CA ASN A 63 7.18 -11.84 14.73
C ASN A 63 8.21 -10.72 14.70
N LEU A 64 9.09 -10.71 15.70
CA LEU A 64 10.05 -9.64 16.01
C LEU A 64 11.51 -10.04 15.78
N GLY A 65 11.76 -11.10 15.00
CA GLY A 65 13.10 -11.63 14.73
C GLY A 65 13.13 -13.14 14.88
N SER A 66 14.08 -13.79 14.19
CA SER A 66 14.13 -15.27 14.11
C SER A 66 14.65 -15.96 15.37
N ASN A 67 15.30 -15.22 16.26
CA ASN A 67 15.88 -15.72 17.51
C ASN A 67 14.98 -15.52 18.74
N HIS A 68 13.77 -14.99 18.55
CA HIS A 68 12.83 -14.66 19.63
C HIS A 68 11.49 -15.36 19.42
N PRO A 69 10.76 -15.69 20.50
CA PRO A 69 9.41 -16.22 20.36
C PRO A 69 8.47 -15.15 19.79
N GLY A 70 7.65 -15.56 18.81
CA GLY A 70 6.56 -14.73 18.31
C GLY A 70 5.52 -14.43 19.39
N LEU A 71 4.77 -13.35 19.21
CA LEU A 71 3.73 -12.90 20.14
C LEU A 71 2.38 -13.30 19.56
N LEU A 72 1.59 -14.07 20.30
CA LEU A 72 0.19 -14.32 19.99
C LEU A 72 -0.66 -13.26 20.67
N ILE A 73 -1.38 -12.48 19.87
CA ILE A 73 -2.29 -11.42 20.34
C ILE A 73 -3.73 -11.84 20.02
N ASP A 74 -4.55 -11.92 21.05
CA ASP A 74 -6.00 -12.11 20.91
C ASP A 74 -6.72 -10.81 21.23
N ALA A 75 -7.21 -10.13 20.19
CA ALA A 75 -7.91 -8.86 20.28
C ALA A 75 -9.41 -8.98 19.96
N ARG A 76 -9.98 -10.19 19.98
CA ARG A 76 -11.39 -10.44 19.65
C ARG A 76 -12.35 -10.09 20.80
N SER A 77 -11.84 -9.93 22.01
CA SER A 77 -12.63 -9.64 23.21
C SER A 77 -12.53 -8.15 23.56
N PRO A 78 -13.64 -7.39 23.49
CA PRO A 78 -13.65 -5.96 23.83
C PRO A 78 -13.09 -5.70 25.23
N GLY A 79 -12.21 -4.69 25.35
CA GLY A 79 -11.52 -4.30 26.58
C GLY A 79 -10.65 -5.38 27.24
N ARG A 80 -10.38 -6.50 26.55
CA ARG A 80 -9.65 -7.67 27.10
C ARG A 80 -8.67 -8.27 26.10
N ALA A 81 -8.06 -7.43 25.25
CA ALA A 81 -7.00 -7.93 24.40
C ALA A 81 -5.88 -8.52 25.26
N SER A 82 -5.34 -9.66 24.83
CA SER A 82 -4.30 -10.38 25.57
C SER A 82 -3.13 -10.67 24.66
N MET A 83 -1.95 -10.77 25.27
CA MET A 83 -0.73 -11.14 24.57
C MET A 83 0.00 -12.22 25.34
N SER A 84 0.55 -13.20 24.61
CA SER A 84 1.40 -14.24 25.16
C SER A 84 2.53 -14.58 24.19
N LYS A 85 3.69 -14.96 24.73
CA LYS A 85 4.78 -15.52 23.92
C LYS A 85 4.39 -16.92 23.45
N ILE A 86 4.52 -17.18 22.16
CA ILE A 86 4.27 -18.50 21.58
C ILE A 86 5.33 -19.47 22.10
N THR A 87 4.87 -20.59 22.64
CA THR A 87 5.71 -21.72 23.05
C THR A 87 5.44 -22.93 22.16
N ASP A 88 6.33 -23.93 22.20
CA ASP A 88 6.20 -25.18 21.41
C ASP A 88 4.84 -25.88 21.58
N ARG A 89 4.14 -25.65 22.71
CA ARG A 89 2.83 -26.24 23.03
C ARG A 89 1.63 -25.54 22.36
N GLN A 90 1.84 -24.42 21.67
CA GLN A 90 0.77 -23.61 21.06
C GLN A 90 0.81 -23.60 19.52
N GLN A 91 1.63 -24.45 18.89
CA GLN A 91 1.72 -24.56 17.44
C GLN A 91 0.40 -24.94 16.75
N GLU A 92 -0.49 -25.68 17.43
CA GLU A 92 -1.81 -26.04 16.87
C GLU A 92 -2.79 -24.83 16.79
N ASN A 93 -2.60 -23.78 17.59
CA ASN A 93 -3.43 -22.56 17.55
C ASN A 93 -3.07 -21.63 16.37
N LEU A 94 -1.93 -21.84 15.71
CA LEU A 94 -1.44 -21.07 14.56
C LEU A 94 -2.32 -21.21 13.30
N ALA A 95 -3.17 -22.24 13.24
CA ALA A 95 -4.09 -22.46 12.13
C ALA A 95 -5.28 -21.48 12.13
N SER A 96 -5.57 -20.89 13.30
CA SER A 96 -6.69 -19.97 13.49
C SER A 96 -6.29 -18.49 13.49
N SER A 97 -4.99 -18.17 13.33
CA SER A 97 -4.55 -16.79 13.20
C SER A 97 -5.11 -16.18 11.91
N ALA A 98 -5.66 -14.98 12.02
CA ALA A 98 -6.13 -14.23 10.86
C ALA A 98 -4.96 -13.67 10.04
N ALA A 99 -3.82 -13.42 10.70
CA ALA A 99 -2.60 -12.97 10.07
C ALA A 99 -1.35 -13.30 10.91
N ASP A 100 -0.23 -13.45 10.21
CA ASP A 100 1.12 -13.49 10.78
C ASP A 100 1.87 -12.23 10.31
N LEU A 101 2.20 -11.36 11.26
CA LEU A 101 2.89 -10.10 11.03
C LEU A 101 4.39 -10.28 11.26
N TYR A 102 5.20 -9.73 10.37
CA TYR A 102 6.65 -9.75 10.43
C TYR A 102 7.17 -8.32 10.41
N VAL A 103 7.88 -7.95 11.47
CA VAL A 103 8.33 -6.57 11.68
C VAL A 103 9.63 -6.57 12.47
N ARG A 104 10.57 -5.69 12.13
CA ARG A 104 11.78 -5.54 12.94
C ARG A 104 11.45 -4.81 14.25
N PRO A 105 12.03 -5.19 15.40
CA PRO A 105 11.68 -4.59 16.68
C PRO A 105 11.78 -3.06 16.71
N HIS A 106 12.85 -2.49 16.15
CA HIS A 106 13.04 -1.03 16.08
C HIS A 106 11.94 -0.29 15.31
N MET A 107 11.18 -0.97 14.44
CA MET A 107 10.05 -0.37 13.75
C MET A 107 8.84 -0.16 14.68
N ILE A 108 8.68 -0.98 15.74
CA ILE A 108 7.61 -0.79 16.72
C ILE A 108 7.73 0.59 17.38
N GLN A 109 8.94 0.99 17.77
CA GLN A 109 9.22 2.33 18.31
C GLN A 109 8.82 3.41 17.31
N ARG A 110 9.21 3.26 16.03
CA ARG A 110 8.86 4.23 14.99
C ARG A 110 7.36 4.37 14.75
N PHE A 111 6.60 3.29 14.90
CA PHE A 111 5.15 3.35 14.85
C PHE A 111 4.60 4.08 16.09
N VAL A 112 5.07 3.76 17.29
CA VAL A 112 4.65 4.44 18.52
C VAL A 112 4.95 5.94 18.49
N ASP A 113 6.09 6.33 17.93
CA ASP A 113 6.50 7.74 17.79
C ASP A 113 5.71 8.48 16.70
N GLY A 114 4.86 7.78 15.92
CA GLY A 114 4.08 8.37 14.84
C GLY A 114 4.91 8.81 13.63
N VAL A 115 6.20 8.47 13.57
CA VAL A 115 7.10 8.85 12.47
C VAL A 115 6.95 7.96 11.22
N MET A 116 6.04 6.98 11.27
CA MET A 116 5.73 6.11 10.15
C MET A 116 4.30 5.57 10.26
N ASP A 117 3.48 5.81 9.23
CA ASP A 117 2.11 5.30 9.17
C ASP A 117 2.03 3.89 8.55
N ALA A 118 0.90 3.21 8.77
CA ALA A 118 0.66 1.84 8.34
C ALA A 118 0.82 1.62 6.83
N ARG A 119 0.34 2.56 6.00
CA ARG A 119 0.36 2.44 4.53
C ARG A 119 1.78 2.56 4.02
N TYR A 120 2.54 3.53 4.54
CA TYR A 120 3.96 3.65 4.23
C TYR A 120 4.72 2.39 4.65
N ALA A 121 4.48 1.91 5.88
CA ALA A 121 5.16 0.73 6.41
C ALA A 121 4.91 -0.53 5.57
N LEU A 122 3.68 -0.75 5.10
CA LEU A 122 3.35 -1.89 4.24
C LEU A 122 3.93 -1.72 2.83
N ASN A 123 3.80 -0.54 2.23
CA ASN A 123 4.22 -0.30 0.85
C ASN A 123 5.74 -0.43 0.65
N TRP A 124 6.52 0.00 1.65
CA TRP A 124 7.99 -0.06 1.65
C TRP A 124 8.54 -1.26 2.43
N GLY A 125 7.66 -2.21 2.77
CA GLY A 125 8.04 -3.48 3.38
C GLY A 125 8.71 -3.33 4.75
N HIS A 126 8.38 -2.32 5.55
CA HIS A 126 8.81 -2.21 6.95
C HIS A 126 8.02 -3.13 7.90
N ILE A 127 6.81 -3.51 7.49
CA ILE A 127 6.02 -4.60 8.07
C ILE A 127 5.50 -5.47 6.92
N PHE A 128 5.48 -6.77 7.15
CA PHE A 128 4.97 -7.74 6.19
C PHE A 128 3.89 -8.60 6.83
N ALA A 129 2.83 -8.89 6.08
CA ALA A 129 1.67 -9.61 6.58
C ALA A 129 1.37 -10.81 5.71
N VAL A 130 1.36 -11.99 6.32
CA VAL A 130 0.78 -13.20 5.74
C VAL A 130 -0.65 -13.30 6.24
N GLY A 131 -1.63 -13.43 5.33
CA GLY A 131 -3.05 -13.47 5.69
C GLY A 131 -3.74 -12.11 5.55
N ALA A 132 -4.61 -11.77 6.50
CA ALA A 132 -5.46 -10.58 6.38
C ALA A 132 -4.68 -9.27 6.59
N THR A 133 -4.31 -8.58 5.51
CA THR A 133 -3.57 -7.29 5.53
C THR A 133 -4.22 -6.22 6.43
N ARG A 134 -5.55 -6.22 6.57
CA ARG A 134 -6.27 -5.30 7.48
C ARG A 134 -5.78 -5.37 8.93
N VAL A 135 -5.29 -6.54 9.36
CA VAL A 135 -4.76 -6.74 10.71
C VAL A 135 -3.46 -5.96 10.88
N ALA A 136 -2.57 -5.99 9.88
CA ALA A 136 -1.33 -5.21 9.89
C ALA A 136 -1.59 -3.70 9.91
N ILE A 137 -2.57 -3.24 9.11
CA ILE A 137 -2.95 -1.83 9.06
C ILE A 137 -3.43 -1.37 10.45
N LYS A 138 -4.45 -2.04 11.00
CA LYS A 138 -5.01 -1.67 12.30
C LYS A 138 -4.00 -1.82 13.44
N PHE A 139 -3.11 -2.80 13.37
CA PHE A 139 -2.04 -2.96 14.35
C PHE A 139 -1.12 -1.74 14.37
N VAL A 140 -0.65 -1.27 13.21
CA VAL A 140 0.19 -0.06 13.13
C VAL A 140 -0.60 1.20 13.49
N ASP A 141 -1.88 1.31 13.08
CA ASP A 141 -2.74 2.44 13.45
C ASP A 141 -2.91 2.54 14.98
N VAL A 142 -3.12 1.42 15.67
CA VAL A 142 -3.20 1.38 17.14
C VAL A 142 -1.89 1.83 17.80
N LEU A 143 -0.74 1.39 17.28
CA LEU A 143 0.57 1.80 17.80
C LEU A 143 0.80 3.30 17.63
N THR A 144 0.50 3.83 16.45
CA THR A 144 0.62 5.27 16.11
C THR A 144 -0.41 6.15 16.80
N GLY A 145 -1.48 5.56 17.34
CA GLY A 145 -2.62 6.30 17.89
C GLY A 145 -3.49 6.95 16.80
N PHE A 146 -3.38 6.49 15.55
CA PHE A 146 -4.22 6.93 14.46
C PHE A 146 -5.62 6.32 14.61
N GLU A 147 -6.61 7.15 14.91
CA GLU A 147 -8.01 6.73 14.94
C GLU A 147 -8.59 6.77 13.52
N ALA A 148 -8.48 5.65 12.81
CA ALA A 148 -9.06 5.50 11.49
C ALA A 148 -10.59 5.57 11.58
N ILE A 149 -11.17 6.70 11.18
CA ILE A 149 -12.61 6.80 10.95
C ILE A 149 -12.88 6.10 9.63
N HIS A 150 -13.37 4.86 9.70
CA HIS A 150 -13.96 4.20 8.54
C HIS A 150 -15.40 4.69 8.41
N PRO A 151 -15.72 5.64 7.50
CA PRO A 151 -17.11 5.98 7.27
C PRO A 151 -17.84 4.69 6.88
N ARG A 152 -18.88 4.32 7.65
CA ARG A 152 -19.79 3.27 7.19
C ARG A 152 -20.41 3.83 5.92
N LEU A 153 -20.12 3.20 4.78
CA LEU A 153 -20.72 3.57 3.51
C LEU A 153 -22.22 3.37 3.63
N ASP A 154 -22.96 4.46 3.80
CA ASP A 154 -24.39 4.47 3.58
C ASP A 154 -24.62 4.09 2.11
N ARG A 155 -25.37 3.02 1.84
CA ARG A 155 -25.61 2.58 0.46
C ARG A 155 -26.35 3.64 -0.37
N THR A 156 -27.06 4.57 0.27
CA THR A 156 -27.69 5.71 -0.41
C THR A 156 -26.66 6.68 -1.01
N ILE A 157 -25.40 6.57 -0.61
CA ILE A 157 -24.30 7.38 -1.13
C ILE A 157 -23.95 7.02 -2.56
N VAL A 158 -24.21 5.77 -2.98
CA VAL A 158 -23.86 5.27 -4.32
C VAL A 158 -24.53 6.11 -5.41
N ASP A 159 -25.78 6.50 -5.17
CA ASP A 159 -26.54 7.34 -6.11
C ASP A 159 -26.03 8.79 -6.16
N GLN A 160 -25.26 9.21 -5.16
CA GLN A 160 -24.67 10.54 -5.02
C GLN A 160 -23.20 10.60 -5.45
N LEU A 161 -22.58 9.46 -5.81
CA LEU A 161 -21.19 9.42 -6.26
C LEU A 161 -21.03 10.18 -7.58
N PRO A 162 -19.83 10.76 -7.84
CA PRO A 162 -19.53 11.45 -9.07
C PRO A 162 -19.88 10.62 -10.32
N ARG A 163 -20.48 11.28 -11.31
CA ARG A 163 -20.76 10.70 -12.63
C ARG A 163 -20.06 11.51 -13.72
N PRO A 164 -19.68 10.90 -14.86
CA PRO A 164 -19.09 11.63 -15.97
C PRO A 164 -19.97 12.81 -16.42
N THR A 165 -19.42 14.03 -16.34
CA THR A 165 -20.11 15.27 -16.73
C THR A 165 -19.15 16.20 -17.49
N GLU A 166 -19.70 17.06 -18.34
CA GLU A 166 -18.95 18.14 -19.00
C GLU A 166 -18.96 19.44 -18.18
N ASP A 167 -19.74 19.50 -17.09
CA ASP A 167 -19.79 20.64 -16.18
C ASP A 167 -18.57 20.64 -15.25
N VAL A 168 -17.63 21.55 -15.53
CA VAL A 168 -16.41 21.77 -14.76
C VAL A 168 -16.73 22.12 -13.30
N GLY A 169 -17.76 22.94 -13.05
CA GLY A 169 -18.15 23.34 -11.71
C GLY A 169 -18.63 22.15 -10.88
N GLN A 170 -19.37 21.21 -11.50
CA GLN A 170 -19.76 19.96 -10.86
C GLN A 170 -18.54 19.09 -10.54
N VAL A 171 -17.60 18.93 -11.46
CA VAL A 171 -16.38 18.13 -11.20
C VAL A 171 -15.54 18.73 -10.07
N GLN A 172 -15.45 20.06 -9.97
CA GLN A 172 -14.76 20.72 -8.84
C GLN A 172 -15.46 20.46 -7.51
N GLN A 173 -16.80 20.50 -7.49
CA GLN A 173 -17.58 20.15 -6.29
C GLN A 173 -17.41 18.68 -5.92
N ASP A 174 -17.40 17.78 -6.91
CA ASP A 174 -17.19 16.36 -6.72
C ASP A 174 -15.80 16.07 -6.14
N LEU A 175 -14.76 16.70 -6.70
CA LEU A 175 -13.40 16.59 -6.19
C LEU A 175 -13.31 17.04 -4.72
N LYS A 176 -13.95 18.16 -4.37
CA LYS A 176 -13.97 18.68 -2.99
C LYS A 176 -14.73 17.76 -2.02
N ARG A 177 -15.84 17.16 -2.46
CA ARG A 177 -16.69 16.32 -1.60
C ARG A 177 -16.19 14.88 -1.48
N TRP A 178 -15.73 14.30 -2.58
CA TRP A 178 -15.47 12.86 -2.72
C TRP A 178 -13.99 12.53 -2.86
N GLY A 179 -13.12 13.53 -3.11
CA GLY A 179 -11.71 13.32 -3.41
C GLY A 179 -11.44 12.90 -4.85
N TYR A 180 -12.47 12.77 -5.69
CA TYR A 180 -12.35 12.47 -7.12
C TYR A 180 -13.56 13.02 -7.90
N GLY A 181 -13.42 13.12 -9.24
CA GLY A 181 -14.49 13.51 -10.15
C GLY A 181 -14.22 13.01 -11.57
N PHE A 182 -15.25 13.03 -12.44
CA PHE A 182 -15.14 12.53 -13.81
C PHE A 182 -15.46 13.60 -14.84
N VAL A 183 -14.44 14.00 -15.62
CA VAL A 183 -14.63 14.89 -16.77
C VAL A 183 -15.00 14.05 -17.99
N LYS A 184 -16.24 14.17 -18.43
CA LYS A 184 -16.71 13.53 -19.66
C LYS A 184 -16.06 14.21 -20.86
N ASN A 185 -15.69 13.40 -21.86
CA ASN A 185 -15.10 13.89 -23.11
C ASN A 185 -13.86 14.77 -22.89
N ALA A 186 -13.04 14.44 -21.88
CA ALA A 186 -11.81 15.15 -21.57
C ALA A 186 -10.79 15.19 -22.74
N LEU A 187 -10.93 14.25 -23.68
CA LEU A 187 -10.24 14.19 -24.95
C LEU A 187 -11.28 14.04 -26.07
N SER A 188 -11.09 14.74 -27.17
CA SER A 188 -11.83 14.45 -28.40
C SER A 188 -11.42 13.08 -28.97
N PRO A 189 -12.27 12.44 -29.79
CA PRO A 189 -11.92 11.18 -30.45
C PRO A 189 -10.62 11.25 -31.26
N GLY A 190 -10.34 12.40 -31.89
CA GLY A 190 -9.11 12.62 -32.67
C GLY A 190 -7.86 12.73 -31.80
N GLU A 191 -7.93 13.45 -30.68
CA GLU A 191 -6.82 13.52 -29.71
C GLU A 191 -6.54 12.15 -29.11
N LEU A 192 -7.59 11.44 -28.69
CA LEU A 192 -7.47 10.09 -28.15
C LEU A 192 -6.82 9.13 -29.15
N GLN A 193 -7.25 9.16 -30.42
CA GLN A 193 -6.67 8.31 -31.46
C GLN A 193 -5.18 8.59 -31.68
N LYS A 194 -4.79 9.87 -31.75
CA LYS A 194 -3.39 10.28 -31.93
C LYS A 194 -2.52 9.83 -30.75
N LEU A 195 -2.95 10.13 -29.53
CA LEU A 195 -2.25 9.76 -28.30
C LEU A 195 -2.11 8.24 -28.17
N HIS A 196 -3.20 7.51 -28.38
CA HIS A 196 -3.20 6.05 -28.32
C HIS A 196 -2.24 5.44 -29.36
N LYS A 197 -2.28 5.93 -30.61
CA LYS A 197 -1.37 5.48 -31.66
C LYS A 197 0.08 5.73 -31.24
N ARG A 198 0.42 6.95 -30.82
CA ARG A 198 1.80 7.30 -30.44
C ARG A 198 2.29 6.47 -29.27
N LEU A 199 1.45 6.28 -28.26
CA LEU A 199 1.73 5.44 -27.08
C LEU A 199 2.03 4.00 -27.50
N MET A 200 1.18 3.38 -28.32
CA MET A 200 1.36 1.99 -28.74
C MET A 200 2.59 1.81 -29.65
N ASP A 201 2.87 2.77 -30.53
CA ASP A 201 4.09 2.73 -31.36
C ASP A 201 5.36 2.86 -30.51
N GLN A 202 5.34 3.74 -29.51
CA GLN A 202 6.46 3.88 -28.58
C GLN A 202 6.66 2.62 -27.73
N ALA A 203 5.57 2.06 -27.20
CA ALA A 203 5.60 0.85 -26.40
C ALA A 203 6.18 -0.33 -27.18
N ARG A 204 5.76 -0.50 -28.45
CA ARG A 204 6.30 -1.51 -29.36
C ARG A 204 7.78 -1.28 -29.62
N GLY A 205 8.19 -0.05 -29.94
CA GLY A 205 9.60 0.26 -30.21
C GLY A 205 10.52 0.00 -29.00
N GLU A 206 10.08 0.33 -27.78
CA GLU A 206 10.84 0.02 -26.57
C GLU A 206 10.95 -1.48 -26.31
N ALA A 207 9.89 -2.23 -26.57
CA ALA A 207 9.89 -3.68 -26.46
C ALA A 207 10.85 -4.32 -27.47
N GLU A 208 10.76 -3.92 -28.74
CA GLU A 208 11.61 -4.43 -29.84
C GLU A 208 13.09 -4.09 -29.63
N ALA A 209 13.39 -2.91 -29.06
CA ALA A 209 14.74 -2.50 -28.71
C ALA A 209 15.27 -3.12 -27.39
N GLY A 210 14.44 -3.89 -26.67
CA GLY A 210 14.83 -4.52 -25.40
C GLY A 210 15.01 -3.55 -24.22
N VAL A 211 14.44 -2.35 -24.30
CA VAL A 211 14.52 -1.30 -23.26
C VAL A 211 13.19 -1.03 -22.56
N GLY A 212 12.13 -1.78 -22.92
CA GLY A 212 10.82 -1.68 -22.30
C GLY A 212 10.84 -2.13 -20.84
N PHE A 213 10.11 -1.41 -19.99
CA PHE A 213 9.89 -1.82 -18.60
C PHE A 213 8.58 -2.61 -18.47
N PHE A 214 8.67 -3.84 -17.97
CA PHE A 214 7.54 -4.76 -17.87
C PHE A 214 7.26 -5.16 -16.41
N ASP A 215 5.98 -5.25 -16.05
CA ASP A 215 5.55 -5.54 -14.67
C ASP A 215 4.21 -6.29 -14.60
N GLY A 216 3.81 -6.64 -13.37
CA GLY A 216 2.53 -7.28 -13.04
C GLY A 216 2.55 -8.80 -13.15
N GLY A 217 2.13 -9.52 -12.12
CA GLY A 217 2.05 -10.99 -12.16
C GLY A 217 3.37 -11.70 -12.49
N GLU A 218 3.30 -13.03 -12.70
CA GLU A 218 4.47 -13.87 -12.93
C GLU A 218 5.16 -13.62 -14.28
N ASN A 219 4.37 -13.31 -15.30
CA ASN A 219 4.85 -13.15 -16.68
C ASN A 219 5.12 -11.68 -17.07
N MET A 220 4.99 -10.73 -16.13
CA MET A 220 5.19 -9.30 -16.38
C MET A 220 4.47 -8.80 -17.65
N PRO A 221 3.15 -9.02 -17.83
CA PRO A 221 2.49 -8.75 -19.09
C PRO A 221 2.22 -7.25 -19.31
N ASN A 222 2.26 -6.43 -18.26
CA ASN A 222 2.05 -5.00 -18.38
C ASN A 222 3.33 -4.31 -18.86
N GLN A 223 3.18 -3.11 -19.40
CA GLN A 223 4.31 -2.28 -19.76
C GLN A 223 4.11 -0.85 -19.23
N ARG A 224 5.18 -0.28 -18.65
CA ARG A 224 5.21 1.12 -18.23
C ARG A 224 6.11 1.92 -19.13
N LEU A 225 5.62 3.08 -19.55
CA LEU A 225 6.39 4.05 -20.31
C LEU A 225 6.66 5.26 -19.42
N TRP A 226 7.93 5.61 -19.31
CA TRP A 226 8.42 6.72 -18.49
C TRP A 226 8.66 7.96 -19.34
N CYS A 227 8.65 9.15 -18.75
CA CYS A 227 9.06 10.39 -19.43
C CYS A 227 8.37 10.63 -20.79
N LEU A 228 7.05 10.55 -20.85
CA LEU A 228 6.28 10.66 -22.11
C LEU A 228 6.53 11.95 -22.89
N HIS A 229 6.89 13.04 -22.21
CA HIS A 229 7.27 14.31 -22.84
C HIS A 229 8.43 14.16 -23.84
N ASN A 230 9.35 13.21 -23.63
CA ASN A 230 10.46 12.94 -24.55
C ASN A 230 10.08 11.97 -25.68
N LYS A 231 8.84 11.51 -25.72
CA LYS A 231 8.41 10.38 -26.56
C LYS A 231 7.40 10.78 -27.61
N GLY A 232 7.24 12.07 -27.94
CA GLY A 232 6.43 12.50 -29.08
C GLY A 232 5.75 13.83 -28.84
N GLN A 233 5.56 14.58 -29.93
CA GLN A 233 4.90 15.88 -29.89
C GLN A 233 3.45 15.75 -29.40
N GLU A 234 2.80 14.62 -29.67
CA GLU A 234 1.42 14.36 -29.25
C GLU A 234 1.24 14.44 -27.72
N PHE A 235 2.25 14.01 -26.95
CA PHE A 235 2.22 14.08 -25.49
C PHE A 235 2.44 15.51 -24.97
N ILE A 236 3.30 16.27 -25.64
CA ILE A 236 3.53 17.69 -25.33
C ILE A 236 2.27 18.50 -25.67
N ASP A 237 1.69 18.25 -26.84
CA ASP A 237 0.46 18.89 -27.28
C ASP A 237 -0.69 18.67 -26.30
N LEU A 238 -0.77 17.49 -25.66
CA LEU A 238 -1.74 17.24 -24.61
C LEU A 238 -1.52 18.16 -23.41
N LEU A 239 -0.28 18.28 -22.92
CA LEU A 239 0.02 19.16 -21.78
C LEU A 239 -0.29 20.64 -22.12
N ASP A 240 0.08 21.07 -23.33
CA ASP A 240 -0.03 22.47 -23.75
C ASP A 240 -1.45 22.89 -24.13
N HIS A 241 -2.28 21.98 -24.64
CA HIS A 241 -3.57 22.33 -25.24
C HIS A 241 -4.78 21.69 -24.57
N ASN A 242 -4.59 20.74 -23.66
CA ASN A 242 -5.72 20.11 -22.98
C ASN A 242 -6.47 21.13 -22.11
N LYS A 243 -7.70 21.43 -22.52
CA LYS A 243 -8.56 22.41 -21.85
C LYS A 243 -8.93 21.99 -20.43
N VAL A 244 -9.04 20.69 -20.19
CA VAL A 244 -9.34 20.14 -18.86
C VAL A 244 -8.18 20.46 -17.92
N LEU A 245 -6.93 20.13 -18.27
CA LEU A 245 -5.76 20.46 -17.45
C LEU A 245 -5.73 21.96 -17.10
N LYS A 246 -5.93 22.84 -18.07
CA LYS A 246 -5.94 24.30 -17.83
C LYS A 246 -7.06 24.79 -16.90
N GLN A 247 -8.20 24.11 -16.88
CA GLN A 247 -9.33 24.47 -16.03
C GLN A 247 -9.18 23.98 -14.59
N PHE A 248 -8.46 22.87 -14.38
CA PHE A 248 -8.31 22.27 -13.06
C PHE A 248 -6.99 22.59 -12.38
N LEU A 249 -5.88 22.79 -13.10
CA LEU A 249 -4.58 23.00 -12.47
C LEU A 249 -4.49 24.31 -11.66
N PRO A 250 -4.73 25.52 -12.23
CA PRO A 250 -4.51 26.76 -11.49
C PRO A 250 -5.33 26.89 -10.20
N PRO A 251 -6.65 26.56 -10.18
CA PRO A 251 -7.44 26.66 -8.96
C PRO A 251 -7.03 25.71 -7.83
N HIS A 252 -6.33 24.59 -8.12
CA HIS A 252 -6.02 23.56 -7.13
C HIS A 252 -4.54 23.50 -6.75
N LEU A 253 -3.63 23.75 -7.71
CA LEU A 253 -2.19 23.62 -7.52
C LEU A 253 -1.46 24.96 -7.55
N GLY A 254 -2.16 26.06 -7.89
CA GLY A 254 -1.57 27.38 -8.10
C GLY A 254 -0.94 27.52 -9.49
N ASP A 255 -0.47 28.74 -9.77
CA ASP A 255 0.05 29.12 -11.09
C ASP A 255 1.43 28.51 -11.39
N ASP A 256 2.17 28.12 -10.36
CA ASP A 256 3.54 27.60 -10.45
C ASP A 256 3.62 26.06 -10.42
N ALA A 257 2.52 25.38 -10.73
CA ALA A 257 2.47 23.93 -10.74
C ALA A 257 3.48 23.34 -11.75
N ILE A 258 4.35 22.45 -11.26
CA ILE A 258 5.33 21.76 -12.10
C ILE A 258 4.90 20.32 -12.40
N LEU A 259 5.26 19.83 -13.58
CA LEU A 259 5.08 18.44 -13.95
C LEU A 259 6.18 17.58 -13.31
N PHE A 260 5.84 16.86 -12.25
CA PHE A 260 6.80 15.98 -11.55
C PHE A 260 7.04 14.66 -12.30
N SER A 261 5.99 14.05 -12.84
CA SER A 261 6.06 12.78 -13.56
C SER A 261 5.00 12.71 -14.65
N TYR A 262 5.35 12.10 -15.78
CA TYR A 262 4.42 11.86 -16.88
C TYR A 262 4.68 10.51 -17.52
N THR A 263 3.80 9.55 -17.20
CA THR A 263 3.94 8.13 -17.52
C THR A 263 2.67 7.57 -18.14
N ALA A 264 2.77 6.40 -18.76
CA ALA A 264 1.62 5.61 -19.16
C ALA A 264 1.78 4.16 -18.69
N ASN A 265 0.66 3.57 -18.27
CA ASN A 265 0.60 2.19 -17.82
C ASN A 265 -0.29 1.41 -18.79
N ILE A 266 0.27 0.41 -19.47
CA ILE A 266 -0.44 -0.49 -20.37
C ILE A 266 -0.70 -1.79 -19.63
N ALA A 267 -1.93 -1.96 -19.13
CA ALA A 267 -2.34 -3.20 -18.48
C ALA A 267 -2.71 -4.27 -19.52
N ARG A 268 -2.25 -5.50 -19.33
CA ARG A 268 -2.57 -6.66 -20.19
C ARG A 268 -3.17 -7.82 -19.38
N PRO A 269 -3.88 -8.76 -20.03
CA PRO A 269 -4.38 -9.96 -19.35
C PRO A 269 -3.26 -10.71 -18.62
N GLY A 270 -3.58 -11.27 -17.44
CA GLY A 270 -2.58 -11.90 -16.56
C GLY A 270 -1.98 -10.98 -15.50
N ASN A 271 -2.45 -9.72 -15.41
CA ASN A 271 -2.06 -8.82 -14.34
C ASN A 271 -2.60 -9.28 -12.97
N SER A 272 -1.88 -8.92 -11.90
CA SER A 272 -2.35 -9.08 -10.53
C SER A 272 -3.01 -7.78 -10.03
N PRO A 273 -4.12 -7.84 -9.28
CA PRO A 273 -4.74 -6.65 -8.70
C PRO A 273 -3.75 -5.90 -7.79
N MET A 274 -3.70 -4.57 -7.91
CA MET A 274 -2.95 -3.74 -6.98
C MET A 274 -3.69 -3.65 -5.64
N TYR A 275 -2.94 -3.66 -4.54
CA TYR A 275 -3.49 -3.34 -3.23
C TYR A 275 -4.00 -1.90 -3.20
N LEU A 276 -5.01 -1.63 -2.37
CA LEU A 276 -5.48 -0.28 -2.14
C LEU A 276 -4.32 0.59 -1.61
N HIS A 277 -4.03 1.69 -2.30
CA HIS A 277 -2.96 2.62 -1.98
C HIS A 277 -3.39 4.05 -2.33
N THR A 278 -2.64 5.03 -1.83
CA THR A 278 -2.74 6.43 -2.27
C THR A 278 -1.50 6.75 -3.10
N ASP A 279 -1.67 7.47 -4.21
CA ASP A 279 -0.55 7.89 -5.06
C ASP A 279 0.35 8.92 -4.36
N GLN A 280 -0.24 9.71 -3.47
CA GLN A 280 0.48 10.63 -2.62
C GLN A 280 0.80 9.97 -1.28
N LEU A 281 2.07 10.03 -0.89
CA LEU A 281 2.48 9.72 0.48
C LEU A 281 2.10 10.89 1.38
N THR A 282 1.66 10.59 2.60
CA THR A 282 1.49 11.59 3.66
C THR A 282 2.83 12.29 3.86
N ALA A 283 2.95 13.54 3.40
CA ALA A 283 4.05 14.39 3.82
C ALA A 283 3.86 14.61 5.33
N SER A 284 4.76 14.08 6.14
CA SER A 284 4.83 14.50 7.54
C SER A 284 5.18 16.00 7.53
N PRO A 285 4.46 16.86 8.27
CA PRO A 285 4.96 18.22 8.50
C PRO A 285 6.35 18.09 9.11
N SER A 286 7.30 18.84 8.55
CA SER A 286 8.62 19.04 9.18
C SER A 286 8.51 19.98 10.36
#